data_AF-A0A948KTZ6-F1
#
_entry.id   AF-A0A948KTZ6-F1
#
_cell.length_a   1.000
_cell.length_b   1.000
_cell.length_c   1.000
_cell.angle_alpha   90.00
_cell.angle_beta   90.00
_cell.angle_gamma   90.00
#
_symmetry.space_group_name_H-M   'P 1'
#
loop_
_entity.id
_entity.type
_entity.pdbx_description
1 polymer ?
#
loop_
_entity_poly.entity_id
_entity_poly.type
_entity_poly.pdbx_seq_one_letter_code
_entity_poly.pdbx_strand_id
1 'polypeptide(L)' 'LNRKNALFAGHDAGAENWAVIASLIETCKLNGVDPYAWLAAALKAIVADHKQSRINELLPWNYATRV' A
#
# COMPACT_ATOMS: atom_id res chain seq x y z
N LEU A 1 -20.88 17.55 -13.52
CA LEU A 1 -20.10 16.75 -12.53
C LEU A 1 -19.77 15.32 -12.96
N ASN A 2 -20.21 14.78 -14.10
CA ASN A 2 -20.27 13.32 -14.28
C ASN A 2 -19.30 12.66 -15.30
N ARG A 3 -18.07 13.17 -15.49
CA ARG A 3 -17.12 12.55 -16.45
C ARG A 3 -15.64 12.54 -16.03
N LYS A 4 -15.32 12.70 -14.75
CA LYS A 4 -13.92 12.67 -14.28
C LYS A 4 -13.53 11.52 -13.36
N ASN A 5 -14.49 10.74 -12.83
CA ASN A 5 -14.22 9.72 -11.80
C ASN A 5 -14.72 8.31 -12.15
N ALA A 6 -14.86 7.96 -13.44
CA ALA A 6 -15.31 6.63 -13.86
C ALA A 6 -14.15 5.62 -13.96
N LEU A 7 -13.20 5.61 -13.01
CA LEU A 7 -12.00 4.77 -13.11
C LEU A 7 -12.27 3.27 -12.91
N PHE A 8 -13.47 2.89 -12.45
CA PHE A 8 -13.82 1.50 -12.14
C PHE A 8 -15.21 1.08 -12.62
N ALA A 9 -15.85 1.88 -13.48
CA ALA A 9 -17.16 1.54 -14.00
C ALA A 9 -17.08 0.25 -14.85
N GLY A 10 -17.48 -0.89 -14.27
CA GLY A 10 -17.58 -2.18 -14.94
C GLY A 10 -16.45 -3.18 -14.69
N HIS A 11 -15.53 -2.93 -13.73
CA HIS A 11 -14.45 -3.89 -13.42
C HIS A 11 -14.20 -4.02 -11.91
N ASP A 12 -15.04 -4.84 -11.24
CA ASP A 12 -15.08 -5.02 -9.78
C ASP A 12 -13.72 -5.41 -9.19
N ALA A 13 -13.00 -6.36 -9.83
CA ALA A 13 -11.66 -6.75 -9.39
C ALA A 13 -10.65 -5.59 -9.43
N GLY A 14 -10.86 -4.63 -10.32
CA GLY A 14 -10.02 -3.42 -10.43
C GLY A 14 -10.33 -2.45 -9.29
N ALA A 15 -11.61 -2.31 -8.95
CA ALA A 15 -12.04 -1.52 -7.80
C ALA A 15 -11.51 -2.10 -6.49
N GLU A 16 -11.58 -3.42 -6.31
CA GLU A 16 -11.07 -4.12 -5.14
C GLU A 16 -9.54 -3.95 -4.99
N ASN A 17 -8.78 -4.22 -6.05
CA ASN A 17 -7.33 -4.03 -6.05
C ASN A 17 -6.94 -2.58 -5.72
N TRP A 18 -7.67 -1.61 -6.27
CA TRP A 18 -7.43 -0.20 -5.96
C TRP A 18 -7.78 0.15 -4.51
N ALA A 19 -8.87 -0.39 -3.97
CA ALA A 19 -9.24 -0.20 -2.57
C ALA A 19 -8.15 -0.70 -1.61
N VAL A 20 -7.53 -1.85 -1.92
CA VAL A 20 -6.39 -2.38 -1.16
C VAL A 20 -5.20 -1.41 -1.21
N ILE A 21 -4.79 -0.99 -2.41
CA ILE A 21 -3.65 -0.06 -2.57
C ILE A 21 -3.92 1.27 -1.87
N ALA A 22 -5.11 1.84 -2.04
CA ALA A 22 -5.50 3.10 -1.41
C ALA A 22 -5.46 2.99 0.13
N SER A 23 -5.95 1.88 0.69
CA SER A 23 -5.91 1.64 2.14
C SER A 23 -4.48 1.58 2.67
N LEU A 24 -3.55 0.95 1.95
CA LEU A 24 -2.13 0.92 2.32
C LEU A 24 -1.48 2.30 2.26
N ILE A 25 -1.78 3.09 1.22
CA ILE A 25 -1.29 4.46 1.06
C ILE A 25 -1.76 5.34 2.21
N GLU A 26 -3.06 5.30 2.54
CA GLU A 26 -3.61 6.09 3.65
C GLU A 26 -3.03 5.64 5.00
N THR A 27 -2.81 4.34 5.20
CA THR A 27 -2.13 3.83 6.40
C THR A 27 -0.70 4.38 6.53
N CYS A 28 0.05 4.48 5.43
CA CYS A 28 1.38 5.11 5.45
C CYS A 28 1.31 6.58 5.87
N LYS A 29 0.38 7.34 5.28
CA LYS A 29 0.18 8.76 5.61
C LYS A 29 -0.19 8.96 7.08
N LEU A 30 -1.09 8.14 7.62
CA LEU A 30 -1.48 8.17 9.03
C LEU A 30 -0.30 7.90 9.99
N ASN A 31 0.74 7.21 9.52
CA ASN A 31 1.95 6.91 10.29
C ASN A 31 3.13 7.87 9.99
N GLY A 32 2.93 8.91 9.16
CA GLY A 32 3.99 9.83 8.77
C GLY A 32 5.07 9.18 7.89
N VAL A 33 4.71 8.15 7.13
CA VAL A 33 5.63 7.38 6.29
C VAL A 33 5.39 7.70 4.82
N ASP A 34 6.46 7.90 4.06
CA ASP A 34 6.37 8.04 2.60
C ASP A 34 5.84 6.72 1.98
N PRO A 35 4.65 6.72 1.34
CA PRO A 35 4.04 5.50 0.84
C PRO A 35 4.90 4.80 -0.23
N TYR A 36 5.61 5.57 -1.05
CA TYR A 36 6.45 5.03 -2.12
C TYR A 36 7.68 4.31 -1.56
N ALA A 37 8.41 4.95 -0.65
CA ALA A 37 9.59 4.38 0.00
C ALA A 37 9.24 3.11 0.81
N TRP A 38 8.11 3.14 1.54
CA TRP A 38 7.64 1.97 2.28
C TRP A 38 7.28 0.81 1.34
N LEU A 39 6.49 1.06 0.29
CA LEU A 39 6.07 0.01 -0.64
C LEU A 39 7.29 -0.61 -1.35
N ALA A 40 8.24 0.22 -1.78
CA ALA A 40 9.47 -0.26 -2.39
C ALA A 40 10.30 -1.13 -1.43
N ALA A 41 10.39 -0.76 -0.15
CA ALA A 41 11.11 -1.54 0.86
C ALA A 41 10.39 -2.85 1.20
N ALA A 42 9.07 -2.83 1.36
CA ALA A 42 8.27 -4.02 1.65
C ALA A 42 8.36 -5.05 0.50
N LEU A 43 8.22 -4.61 -0.75
CA LEU A 43 8.36 -5.48 -1.91
C LEU A 43 9.77 -6.05 -2.04
N LYS A 44 10.83 -5.25 -1.79
CA LYS A 44 12.21 -5.74 -1.76
C LYS A 44 12.40 -6.83 -0.69
N ALA A 45 11.83 -6.65 0.50
CA ALA A 45 11.91 -7.66 1.56
C ALA A 45 11.20 -8.97 1.15
N ILE A 46 10.01 -8.88 0.55
CA ILE A 46 9.25 -10.06 0.07
C ILE A 46 10.06 -10.82 -0.99
N VAL A 47 10.65 -10.11 -1.96
CA VAL A 47 11.51 -10.73 -2.99
C VAL A 47 12.77 -11.36 -2.38
N ALA A 48 13.25 -10.84 -1.24
CA ALA A 48 14.36 -11.39 -0.47
C ALA A 48 13.95 -12.52 0.50
N ASP A 49 12.85 -13.22 0.21
CA ASP A 49 12.34 -14.36 0.99
C ASP A 49 11.91 -14.00 2.42
N HIS A 50 11.35 -12.80 2.61
CA HIS A 50 10.77 -12.43 3.91
C HIS A 50 9.63 -13.38 4.27
N LYS A 51 9.77 -14.07 5.41
CA LYS A 51 8.78 -15.04 5.88
C LYS A 51 7.41 -14.39 6.05
N GLN A 52 6.39 -14.99 5.44
CA GLN A 52 5.00 -14.57 5.59
C GLN A 52 4.54 -14.54 7.06
N SER A 53 5.04 -15.46 7.90
CA SER A 53 4.75 -15.46 9.35
C SER A 53 5.22 -14.21 10.09
N ARG A 54 6.09 -13.40 9.46
CA ARG A 54 6.64 -12.14 10.00
C ARG A 54 6.16 -10.93 9.21
N ILE A 55 5.02 -11.02 8.52
CA ILE A 55 4.48 -9.91 7.72
C ILE A 55 4.29 -8.62 8.53
N ASN A 56 4.04 -8.75 9.83
CA ASN A 56 3.89 -7.62 10.74
C ASN A 56 5.11 -6.70 10.75
N GLU A 57 6.32 -7.24 10.55
CA GLU A 57 7.56 -6.46 10.48
C GLU A 57 7.58 -5.50 9.27
N LEU A 58 6.81 -5.79 8.22
CA LEU A 58 6.71 -4.97 7.01
C LEU A 58 5.61 -3.90 7.09
N LEU A 59 4.85 -3.81 8.19
CA LEU A 59 3.76 -2.84 8.30
C LEU A 59 4.29 -1.39 8.46
N PRO A 60 3.54 -0.38 7.97
CA PRO A 60 4.06 0.99 7.88
C PRO A 60 4.60 1.57 9.19
N TRP A 61 3.99 1.28 10.34
CA TRP A 61 4.44 1.78 11.64
C TRP A 61 5.80 1.24 12.10
N ASN A 62 6.27 0.14 11.51
CA ASN A 62 7.60 -0.43 11.75
C ASN A 62 8.67 0.14 10.81
N TYR A 63 8.29 1.00 9.87
CA TYR A 63 9.23 1.64 8.96
C TYR A 63 10.01 2.75 9.67
N ALA A 64 11.34 2.68 9.63
CA ALA A 64 12.21 3.54 10.43
C ALA A 64 12.18 5.01 10.02
N THR A 65 11.97 5.30 8.73
CA THR A 65 12.03 6.65 8.17
C THR A 65 10.66 7.31 8.15
N ARG A 66 10.51 8.41 8.87
CA ARG A 66 9.31 9.26 8.86
C ARG A 66 9.59 10.57 8.14
N VAL A 67 8.57 11.15 7.51
CA VAL A 67 8.59 12.45 6.82
C VAL A 67 8.05 13.53 7.73
#